data_AF-C5YU55-F1
#
_entry.id   AF-C5YU55-F1
#
_cell.length_a   1.000
_cell.length_b   1.000
_cell.length_c   1.000
_cell.angle_alpha   90.00
_cell.angle_beta   90.00
_cell.angle_gamma   90.00
#
_symmetry.space_group_name_H-M   'P 1'
#
loop_
_entity.id
_entity.type
_entity.pdbx_description
1 polymer ?
#
loop_
_entity_poly.entity_id
_entity_poly.type
_entity_poly.pdbx_seq_one_letter_code
_entity_poly.pdbx_strand_id
1 'polypeptide(L)'
;MTYLLKSRSEPTQLLPASSEEQQRKINEVRELLGDLPTEMPNFLSDATIRRFLRARNWSTTKATKSLKETTSWRRHYKPEKIRWESIADSENEAKRAYIPDYLDKNGRMVFVTLPAIKIIKRFLEPRMNEKVKFIYSNNSESQKIMGDMFDLDKLEYIFGGRNTAEFDINMYAERMKRRDRVRGSWTQDNGEASSNNTKPNED
;
A
#
# COMPACT_ATOMS: atom_id res chain seq x y z
N MET A 1 3.10 -33.43 23.49
CA MET A 1 2.97 -32.02 23.95
C MET A 1 2.04 -31.29 23.00
N THR A 2 0.75 -31.28 23.33
CA THR A 2 -0.32 -30.61 22.57
C THR A 2 -0.30 -29.12 22.93
N TYR A 3 0.18 -28.28 22.01
CA TYR A 3 0.06 -26.84 22.17
C TYR A 3 -1.38 -26.44 21.87
N LEU A 4 -2.16 -26.30 22.93
CA LEU A 4 -3.50 -25.71 22.89
C LEU A 4 -3.34 -24.22 22.51
N LEU A 5 -3.47 -23.90 21.22
CA LEU A 5 -3.63 -22.52 20.78
C LEU A 5 -4.96 -22.02 21.34
N LYS A 6 -4.88 -21.26 22.43
CA LYS A 6 -6.01 -20.50 22.97
C LYS A 6 -6.50 -19.58 21.85
N SER A 7 -7.68 -19.85 21.30
CA SER A 7 -8.32 -19.01 20.30
C SER A 7 -8.49 -17.62 20.90
N ARG A 8 -7.74 -16.66 20.36
CA ARG A 8 -7.97 -15.25 20.65
C ARG A 8 -9.33 -14.93 20.05
N SER A 9 -10.26 -14.47 20.88
CA SER A 9 -11.58 -14.03 20.45
C SER A 9 -11.49 -13.14 19.21
N GLU A 10 -12.39 -13.38 18.26
CA GLU A 10 -12.55 -12.51 17.09
C GLU A 10 -12.65 -11.06 17.56
N PRO A 11 -11.88 -10.12 17.00
CA PRO A 11 -12.20 -8.72 17.21
C PRO A 11 -13.54 -8.47 16.53
N THR A 12 -14.60 -8.29 17.32
CA THR A 12 -15.84 -7.68 16.85
C THR A 12 -15.47 -6.46 16.02
N GLN A 13 -15.74 -6.50 14.72
CA GLN A 13 -15.45 -5.39 13.82
C GLN A 13 -16.40 -4.24 14.20
N LEU A 14 -15.95 -3.33 15.05
CA LEU A 14 -16.64 -2.06 15.35
C LEU A 14 -16.48 -1.13 14.14
N LEU A 15 -17.12 -1.47 13.02
CA LEU A 15 -17.31 -0.53 11.92
C LEU A 15 -18.26 0.57 12.43
N PRO A 16 -17.89 1.86 12.33
CA PRO A 16 -18.79 2.96 12.62
C PRO A 16 -20.02 2.83 11.73
N ALA A 17 -21.19 3.03 12.33
CA ALA A 17 -22.46 2.65 11.72
C ALA A 17 -22.82 3.56 10.52
N SER A 18 -22.26 4.77 10.45
CA SER A 18 -22.54 5.76 9.41
C SER A 18 -21.29 6.44 8.85
N SER A 19 -21.40 6.97 7.62
CA SER A 19 -20.35 7.79 6.98
C SER A 19 -19.99 9.01 7.84
N GLU A 20 -20.98 9.61 8.51
CA GLU A 20 -20.80 10.74 9.42
C GLU A 20 -19.95 10.37 10.63
N GLU A 21 -20.21 9.21 11.24
CA GLU A 21 -19.42 8.73 12.39
C GLU A 21 -17.96 8.46 11.98
N GLN A 22 -17.75 7.91 10.78
CA GLN A 22 -16.40 7.74 10.22
C GLN A 22 -15.69 9.09 10.08
N GLN A 23 -16.38 10.11 9.55
CA GLN A 23 -15.81 11.45 9.40
C GLN A 23 -15.52 12.12 10.75
N ARG A 24 -16.40 11.95 11.75
CA ARG A 24 -16.15 12.44 13.11
C ARG A 24 -14.88 11.85 13.71
N LYS A 25 -14.67 10.54 13.59
CA LYS A 25 -13.44 9.87 14.07
C LYS A 25 -12.19 10.33 13.33
N ILE A 26 -12.31 10.63 12.04
CA ILE A 26 -11.20 11.19 11.25
C ILE A 26 -10.83 12.58 11.77
N ASN A 27 -11.82 13.44 11.99
CA ASN A 27 -11.61 14.79 12.53
C ASN A 27 -11.01 14.73 13.94
N GLU A 28 -11.50 13.84 14.82
CA GLU A 28 -10.92 13.64 16.15
C GLU A 28 -9.43 13.25 16.08
N VAL A 29 -9.05 12.35 15.17
CA VAL A 29 -7.64 12.00 14.97
C VAL A 29 -6.84 13.19 14.43
N ARG A 30 -7.39 14.02 13.55
CA ARG A 30 -6.72 15.25 13.09
C ARG A 30 -6.40 16.19 14.25
N GLU A 31 -7.37 16.45 15.13
CA GLU A 31 -7.16 17.28 16.32
C GLU A 31 -6.06 16.70 17.22
N LEU A 32 -6.06 15.37 17.46
CA LEU A 32 -5.04 14.71 18.28
C LEU A 32 -3.63 14.68 17.66
N LEU A 33 -3.54 14.86 16.34
CA LEU A 33 -2.27 14.98 15.62
C LEU A 33 -1.68 16.39 15.70
N GLY A 34 -2.48 17.41 16.02
CA GLY A 34 -2.04 18.81 16.05
C GLY A 34 -1.54 19.28 14.69
N ASP A 35 -0.36 19.89 14.64
CA ASP A 35 0.22 20.49 13.42
C ASP A 35 0.85 19.47 12.45
N LEU A 36 0.95 18.19 12.83
CA LEU A 36 1.57 17.17 11.98
C LEU A 36 0.95 17.07 10.56
N PRO A 37 -0.38 17.16 10.37
CA PRO A 37 -0.98 17.15 9.04
C PRO A 37 -0.54 18.33 8.17
N THR A 38 -0.20 19.47 8.76
CA THR A 38 0.35 20.64 8.04
C THR A 38 1.77 20.38 7.55
N GLU A 39 2.57 19.62 8.29
CA GLU A 39 3.93 19.24 7.88
C GLU A 39 3.93 18.22 6.73
N MET A 40 2.97 17.28 6.73
CA MET A 40 2.91 16.19 5.74
C MET A 40 1.51 16.01 5.14
N PRO A 41 0.95 17.02 4.47
CA PRO A 41 -0.45 17.03 4.03
C PRO A 41 -0.76 15.89 3.05
N ASN A 42 0.19 15.57 2.16
CA ASN A 42 0.05 14.47 1.20
C ASN A 42 -0.03 13.10 1.88
N PHE A 43 0.70 12.90 2.98
CA PHE A 43 0.69 11.64 3.71
C PHE A 43 -0.52 11.55 4.65
N LEU A 44 -0.78 12.60 5.44
CA LEU A 44 -1.82 12.64 6.48
C LEU A 44 -3.20 13.08 5.94
N SER A 45 -3.53 12.63 4.72
CA SER A 45 -4.87 12.79 4.14
C SER A 45 -5.94 11.98 4.88
N ASP A 46 -7.21 12.31 4.65
CA ASP A 46 -8.36 11.59 5.23
C ASP A 46 -8.37 10.11 4.86
N ALA A 47 -7.95 9.80 3.63
CA ALA A 47 -7.81 8.42 3.19
C ALA A 47 -6.78 7.66 4.03
N THR A 48 -5.64 8.28 4.39
CA THR A 48 -4.64 7.68 5.26
C THR A 48 -5.13 7.53 6.69
N ILE A 49 -5.71 8.58 7.27
CA ILE A 49 -6.27 8.53 8.63
C ILE A 49 -7.32 7.41 8.73
N ARG A 50 -8.21 7.31 7.75
CA ARG A 50 -9.21 6.24 7.67
C ARG A 50 -8.58 4.84 7.61
N ARG A 51 -7.49 4.64 6.86
CA ARG A 51 -6.76 3.35 6.81
C ARG A 51 -6.21 2.98 8.18
N PHE A 52 -5.62 3.94 8.91
CA PHE A 52 -5.10 3.71 10.26
C PHE A 52 -6.22 3.43 11.28
N LEU A 53 -7.34 4.14 11.19
CA LEU A 53 -8.54 3.85 11.99
C LEU A 53 -9.03 2.43 11.75
N ARG A 54 -9.22 2.01 10.49
CA ARG A 54 -9.64 0.63 10.15
C ARG A 54 -8.67 -0.41 10.72
N ALA A 55 -7.36 -0.19 10.60
CA ALA A 55 -6.34 -1.11 11.11
C ALA A 55 -6.30 -1.20 12.65
N ARG A 56 -6.82 -0.18 13.35
CA ARG A 56 -6.88 -0.10 14.81
C ARG A 56 -8.31 -0.22 15.36
N ASN A 57 -9.19 -0.88 14.61
CA ASN A 57 -10.60 -1.10 14.99
C ASN A 57 -11.32 0.20 15.39
N TRP A 58 -11.06 1.28 14.65
CA TRP A 58 -11.63 2.61 14.84
C TRP A 58 -11.40 3.23 16.23
N SER A 59 -10.30 2.84 16.90
CA SER A 59 -9.78 3.50 18.09
C SER A 59 -8.92 4.70 17.69
N THR A 60 -9.38 5.91 18.02
CA THR A 60 -8.73 7.18 17.68
C THR A 60 -7.38 7.33 18.38
N THR A 61 -7.27 6.94 19.65
CA THR A 61 -6.02 6.95 20.42
C THR A 61 -4.96 6.01 19.82
N LYS A 62 -5.32 4.75 19.50
CA LYS A 62 -4.40 3.78 18.89
C LYS A 62 -4.00 4.18 17.47
N ALA A 63 -4.94 4.71 16.69
CA ALA A 63 -4.66 5.20 15.35
C ALA A 63 -3.69 6.39 15.39
N THR A 64 -3.93 7.36 16.27
CA THR A 64 -3.06 8.53 16.48
C THR A 64 -1.65 8.11 16.87
N LYS A 65 -1.49 7.21 17.86
CA LYS A 65 -0.17 6.70 18.25
C LYS A 65 0.56 6.07 17.06
N SER A 66 -0.11 5.19 16.33
CA SER A 66 0.47 4.51 15.17
C SER A 66 0.82 5.48 14.02
N LEU A 67 0.05 6.56 13.84
CA LEU A 67 0.34 7.63 12.87
C LEU A 67 1.57 8.44 13.28
N LYS A 68 1.72 8.80 14.57
CA LYS A 68 2.91 9.50 15.08
C LYS A 68 4.18 8.67 14.91
N GLU A 69 4.12 7.37 15.23
CA GLU A 69 5.22 6.41 15.01
C GLU A 69 5.58 6.32 13.53
N THR A 70 4.58 6.20 12.65
CA THR A 70 4.81 6.13 11.19
C THR A 70 5.41 7.45 10.68
N THR A 71 4.97 8.59 11.20
CA THR A 71 5.52 9.91 10.83
C THR A 71 6.99 10.01 11.22
N SER A 72 7.36 9.58 12.43
CA SER A 72 8.76 9.49 12.86
C SER A 72 9.60 8.59 11.95
N TRP A 73 9.09 7.40 11.62
CA TRP A 73 9.74 6.49 10.67
C TRP A 73 9.93 7.14 9.30
N ARG A 74 8.92 7.85 8.77
CA ARG A 74 9.01 8.55 7.48
C ARG A 74 10.04 9.67 7.50
N ARG A 75 10.15 10.44 8.58
CA ARG A 75 11.20 11.47 8.73
C ARG A 75 12.60 10.87 8.67
N HIS A 76 12.77 9.70 9.29
CA HIS A 76 14.07 9.02 9.34
C HIS A 76 14.43 8.37 8.00
N TYR A 77 13.56 7.52 7.47
CA TYR A 77 13.84 6.71 6.28
C TYR A 77 13.52 7.39 4.95
N LYS A 78 12.76 8.50 4.98
CA LYS A 78 12.44 9.35 3.82
C LYS A 78 12.03 8.55 2.59
N PRO A 79 10.97 7.71 2.67
CA PRO A 79 10.56 6.85 1.56
C PRO A 79 10.21 7.65 0.30
N GLU A 80 9.83 8.92 0.43
CA GLU A 80 9.66 9.85 -0.69
C GLU A 80 10.96 10.20 -1.44
N LYS A 81 12.13 9.78 -0.97
CA LYS A 81 13.40 9.95 -1.69
C LYS A 81 13.83 8.70 -2.44
N ILE A 82 13.17 7.55 -2.22
CA ILE A 82 13.49 6.31 -2.92
C ILE A 82 13.14 6.46 -4.40
N ARG A 83 14.10 6.15 -5.27
CA ARG A 83 13.96 6.19 -6.73
C ARG A 83 14.34 4.85 -7.34
N TRP A 84 13.81 4.55 -8.52
CA TRP A 84 14.17 3.34 -9.26
C TRP A 84 15.68 3.17 -9.39
N GLU A 85 16.42 4.23 -9.72
CA GLU A 85 17.86 4.20 -9.90
C GLU A 85 18.62 3.74 -8.64
N SER A 86 18.06 4.00 -7.45
CA SER A 86 18.69 3.61 -6.18
C SER A 86 18.51 2.12 -5.83
N ILE A 87 17.59 1.41 -6.49
CA ILE A 87 17.25 0.02 -6.18
C ILE A 87 17.39 -0.93 -7.38
N ALA A 88 17.56 -0.38 -8.59
CA ALA A 88 17.53 -1.11 -9.85
C ALA A 88 18.49 -2.31 -9.87
N ASP A 89 19.74 -2.11 -9.45
CA ASP A 89 20.76 -3.16 -9.47
C ASP A 89 20.36 -4.33 -8.57
N SER A 90 19.97 -4.05 -7.33
CA SER A 90 19.58 -5.07 -6.36
C SER A 90 18.29 -5.82 -6.73
N GLU A 91 17.30 -5.15 -7.32
CA GLU A 91 16.02 -5.76 -7.69
C GLU A 91 16.11 -6.53 -9.01
N ASN A 92 16.90 -6.03 -9.98
CA ASN A 92 17.12 -6.68 -11.27
C ASN A 92 17.86 -8.02 -11.13
N GLU A 93 18.90 -8.07 -10.29
CA GLU A 93 19.61 -9.32 -10.03
C GLU A 93 18.72 -10.34 -9.32
N ALA A 94 17.83 -9.88 -8.44
CA ALA A 94 17.01 -10.76 -7.61
C ALA A 94 15.79 -11.32 -8.34
N LYS A 95 15.17 -10.57 -9.28
CA LYS A 95 13.85 -10.88 -9.89
C LYS A 95 12.80 -11.37 -8.87
N ARG A 96 12.91 -10.90 -7.62
CA ARG A 96 12.18 -11.45 -6.46
C ARG A 96 10.78 -10.90 -6.33
N ALA A 97 10.55 -9.69 -6.85
CA ALA A 97 9.23 -9.09 -6.89
C ALA A 97 9.10 -8.04 -8.00
N TYR A 98 7.88 -7.83 -8.48
CA TYR A 98 7.56 -6.77 -9.42
C TYR A 98 6.06 -6.43 -9.37
N ILE A 99 5.70 -5.27 -9.90
CA ILE A 99 4.31 -4.84 -10.09
C ILE A 99 3.98 -4.96 -11.58
N PRO A 100 3.18 -5.92 -12.06
CA PRO A 100 2.85 -5.98 -13.49
C PRO A 100 2.03 -4.77 -13.96
N ASP A 101 1.80 -4.67 -15.27
CA ASP A 101 1.02 -3.59 -15.88
C ASP A 101 -0.44 -3.95 -16.13
N TYR A 102 -1.05 -4.58 -15.12
CA TYR A 102 -2.49 -4.82 -15.10
C TYR A 102 -3.02 -4.74 -13.65
N LEU A 103 -4.34 -4.60 -13.56
CA LEU A 103 -5.07 -4.65 -12.31
C LEU A 103 -5.86 -5.95 -12.26
N ASP A 104 -6.23 -6.36 -11.04
CA ASP A 104 -7.22 -7.41 -10.90
C ASP A 104 -8.63 -6.90 -11.31
N LYS A 105 -9.62 -7.80 -11.37
CA LYS A 105 -10.98 -7.43 -11.79
C LYS A 105 -11.67 -6.42 -10.86
N ASN A 106 -11.15 -6.21 -9.65
CA ASN A 106 -11.64 -5.21 -8.70
C ASN A 106 -10.85 -3.90 -8.76
N GLY A 107 -9.96 -3.73 -9.74
CA GLY A 107 -9.14 -2.54 -9.90
C GLY A 107 -7.97 -2.45 -8.89
N ARG A 108 -7.62 -3.54 -8.21
CA ARG A 108 -6.50 -3.56 -7.26
C ARG A 108 -5.19 -3.79 -7.99
N MET A 109 -4.15 -3.10 -7.52
CA MET A 109 -2.78 -3.32 -7.97
C MET A 109 -2.33 -4.74 -7.63
N VAL A 110 -1.74 -5.42 -8.61
CA VAL A 110 -1.12 -6.73 -8.42
C VAL A 110 0.35 -6.53 -8.07
N PHE A 111 0.83 -7.27 -7.08
CA PHE A 111 2.23 -7.33 -6.70
C PHE A 111 2.65 -8.79 -6.72
N VAL A 112 3.56 -9.11 -7.63
CA VAL A 112 4.08 -10.46 -7.79
C VAL A 112 5.34 -10.58 -6.96
N THR A 113 5.45 -11.65 -6.19
CA THR A 113 6.70 -12.04 -5.53
C THR A 113 6.93 -13.53 -5.76
N LEU A 114 8.20 -13.91 -5.96
CA LEU A 114 8.62 -15.30 -6.14
C LEU A 114 9.47 -15.78 -4.95
N PRO A 115 8.88 -15.90 -3.74
CA PRO A 115 9.59 -16.30 -2.54
C PRO A 115 9.70 -17.83 -2.44
N ALA A 116 10.68 -18.31 -1.67
CA ALA A 116 10.73 -19.71 -1.28
C ALA A 116 9.53 -20.06 -0.37
N ILE A 117 8.61 -20.89 -0.87
CA ILE A 117 7.32 -21.27 -0.22
C ILE A 117 7.48 -21.75 1.23
N LYS A 118 8.62 -22.36 1.59
CA LYS A 118 8.90 -22.91 2.92
C LYS A 118 8.83 -21.88 4.05
N ILE A 119 9.01 -20.59 3.76
CA ILE A 119 9.01 -19.52 4.76
C ILE A 119 7.57 -19.09 5.10
N ILE A 120 6.68 -18.98 4.11
CA ILE A 120 5.38 -18.30 4.26
C ILE A 120 4.46 -19.02 5.25
N LYS A 121 4.36 -20.35 5.17
CA LYS A 121 3.38 -21.13 5.97
C LYS A 121 3.59 -20.97 7.49
N ARG A 122 4.79 -20.63 7.94
CA ARG A 122 5.10 -20.42 9.38
C ARG A 122 4.65 -19.07 9.92
N PHE A 123 4.47 -18.07 9.04
CA PHE A 123 4.15 -16.68 9.42
C PHE A 123 2.71 -16.29 9.09
N LEU A 124 1.87 -17.23 8.64
CA LEU A 124 0.46 -16.96 8.40
C LEU A 124 -0.30 -16.86 9.72
N GLU A 125 -0.65 -15.64 10.11
CA GLU A 125 -1.57 -15.41 11.23
C GLU A 125 -2.98 -15.93 10.89
N PRO A 126 -3.78 -16.36 11.88
CA PRO A 126 -5.13 -16.88 11.63
C PRO A 126 -6.04 -15.94 10.81
N ARG A 127 -5.89 -14.62 10.99
CA ARG A 127 -6.64 -13.60 10.24
C ARG A 127 -6.28 -13.53 8.75
N MET A 128 -5.16 -14.14 8.35
CA MET A 128 -4.74 -14.20 6.95
C MET A 128 -5.35 -15.39 6.22
N ASN A 129 -5.90 -16.38 6.93
CA ASN A 129 -6.42 -17.60 6.31
C ASN A 129 -7.56 -17.33 5.31
N GLU A 130 -8.41 -16.33 5.58
CA GLU A 130 -9.47 -15.91 4.65
C GLU A 130 -8.92 -15.18 3.41
N LYS A 131 -7.76 -14.53 3.55
CA LYS A 131 -7.15 -13.69 2.51
C LYS A 131 -6.15 -14.45 1.65
N VAL A 132 -5.63 -15.57 2.14
CA VAL A 132 -4.66 -16.41 1.46
C VAL A 132 -5.40 -17.55 0.77
N LYS A 133 -5.37 -17.53 -0.56
CA LYS A 133 -5.91 -18.61 -1.40
C LYS A 133 -4.75 -19.36 -2.03
N PHE A 134 -4.69 -20.68 -1.80
CA PHE A 134 -3.71 -21.55 -2.44
C PHE A 134 -4.29 -22.08 -3.74
N ILE A 135 -3.60 -21.80 -4.84
CA ILE A 135 -4.05 -22.10 -6.21
C ILE A 135 -3.14 -23.16 -6.80
N TYR A 136 -3.74 -24.17 -7.41
CA TYR A 136 -3.02 -25.28 -8.05
C TYR A 136 -3.44 -25.41 -9.51
N SER A 137 -2.48 -25.61 -10.41
CA SER A 137 -2.71 -25.67 -11.86
C SER A 137 -3.73 -26.74 -12.26
N ASN A 138 -3.70 -27.91 -11.61
CA ASN A 138 -4.49 -29.07 -12.01
C ASN A 138 -5.86 -29.15 -11.30
N ASN A 139 -6.30 -28.06 -10.66
CA ASN A 139 -7.53 -28.03 -9.88
C ASN A 139 -8.55 -27.06 -10.51
N SER A 140 -9.71 -27.58 -10.90
CA SER A 140 -10.77 -26.79 -11.56
C SER A 140 -11.25 -25.59 -10.73
N GLU A 141 -11.37 -25.76 -9.41
CA GLU A 141 -11.80 -24.69 -8.50
C GLU A 141 -10.74 -23.58 -8.40
N SER A 142 -9.45 -23.95 -8.39
CA SER A 142 -8.34 -23.00 -8.44
C SER A 142 -8.36 -22.17 -9.71
N GLN A 143 -8.69 -22.77 -10.85
CA GLN A 143 -8.82 -22.05 -12.13
C GLN A 143 -10.00 -21.07 -12.12
N LYS A 144 -11.13 -21.45 -11.51
CA LYS A 144 -12.25 -20.52 -11.32
C LYS A 144 -11.87 -19.34 -10.46
N ILE A 145 -11.20 -19.57 -9.32
CA ILE A 145 -10.73 -18.50 -8.45
C ILE A 145 -9.82 -17.53 -9.21
N MET A 146 -8.89 -18.03 -10.02
CA MET A 146 -8.02 -17.18 -10.86
C MET A 146 -8.84 -16.38 -11.87
N GLY A 147 -9.79 -17.03 -12.56
CA GLY A 147 -10.69 -16.38 -13.51
C GLY A 147 -11.60 -15.32 -12.86
N ASP A 148 -12.04 -15.53 -11.62
CA ASP A 148 -12.88 -14.58 -10.88
C ASP A 148 -12.09 -13.37 -10.39
N MET A 149 -10.80 -13.56 -10.06
CA MET A 149 -9.94 -12.51 -9.56
C MET A 149 -9.24 -11.71 -10.66
N PHE A 150 -8.86 -12.35 -11.76
CA PHE A 150 -7.98 -11.76 -12.77
C PHE A 150 -8.57 -11.84 -14.18
N ASP A 151 -8.17 -10.88 -15.01
CA ASP A 151 -8.32 -10.96 -16.46
C ASP A 151 -7.26 -11.92 -17.01
N LEU A 152 -7.71 -13.10 -17.46
CA LEU A 152 -6.82 -14.16 -17.91
C LEU A 152 -6.07 -13.80 -19.19
N ASP A 153 -6.53 -12.84 -19.99
CA ASP A 153 -5.80 -12.36 -21.18
C ASP A 153 -4.61 -11.47 -20.82
N LYS A 154 -4.64 -10.84 -19.63
CA LYS A 154 -3.56 -9.98 -19.14
C LYS A 154 -2.60 -10.71 -18.21
N LEU A 155 -3.13 -11.65 -17.43
CA LEU A 155 -2.36 -12.47 -16.49
C LEU A 155 -1.29 -13.30 -17.21
N GLU A 156 -0.07 -13.32 -16.67
CA GLU A 156 1.06 -14.06 -17.24
C GLU A 156 0.82 -15.57 -17.25
N TYR A 157 1.36 -16.22 -18.28
CA TYR A 157 1.27 -17.66 -18.48
C TYR A 157 1.80 -18.46 -17.28
N ILE A 158 2.88 -17.99 -16.63
CA ILE A 158 3.47 -18.65 -15.45
C ILE A 158 2.51 -18.70 -14.24
N PHE A 159 1.45 -17.91 -14.24
CA PHE A 159 0.40 -17.89 -13.22
C PHE A 159 -0.92 -18.51 -13.70
N GLY A 160 -0.91 -19.17 -14.87
CA GLY A 160 -2.10 -19.80 -15.46
C GLY A 160 -2.95 -18.87 -16.33
N GLY A 161 -2.43 -17.70 -16.70
CA GLY A 161 -3.07 -16.83 -17.69
C GLY A 161 -2.73 -17.19 -19.14
N ARG A 162 -3.20 -16.36 -20.07
CA ARG A 162 -3.00 -16.51 -21.52
C ARG A 162 -1.96 -15.54 -22.08
N ASN A 163 -1.46 -14.60 -21.27
CA ASN A 163 -0.42 -13.67 -21.69
C ASN A 163 0.94 -14.39 -21.74
N THR A 164 1.45 -14.56 -22.96
CA THR A 164 2.74 -15.20 -23.24
C THR A 164 3.90 -14.20 -23.34
N ALA A 165 3.65 -12.89 -23.18
CA ALA A 165 4.70 -11.90 -23.16
C ALA A 165 5.66 -12.16 -22.00
N GLU A 166 6.95 -12.19 -22.30
CA GLU A 166 7.98 -12.30 -21.27
C GLU A 166 8.10 -10.99 -20.49
N PHE A 167 8.48 -11.10 -19.21
CA PHE A 167 8.75 -9.93 -18.39
C PHE A 167 9.98 -9.17 -18.92
N ASP A 168 9.73 -8.00 -19.53
CA ASP A 168 10.77 -7.08 -19.96
C ASP A 168 11.15 -6.11 -18.84
N ILE A 169 12.36 -6.29 -18.30
CA ILE A 169 12.90 -5.44 -17.24
C ILE A 169 13.08 -3.99 -17.67
N ASN A 170 13.42 -3.73 -18.94
CA ASN A 170 13.62 -2.36 -19.44
C ASN A 170 12.29 -1.62 -19.50
N MET A 171 11.25 -2.27 -20.01
CA MET A 171 9.89 -1.72 -20.00
C MET A 171 9.40 -1.48 -18.55
N TYR A 172 9.67 -2.41 -17.65
CA TYR A 172 9.36 -2.26 -16.23
C TYR A 172 10.09 -1.06 -15.59
N ALA A 173 11.41 -0.94 -15.82
CA ALA A 173 12.25 0.13 -15.33
C ALA A 173 11.74 1.51 -15.79
N GLU A 174 11.43 1.67 -17.07
CA GLU A 174 10.91 2.93 -17.60
C GLU A 174 9.57 3.32 -16.96
N ARG A 175 8.71 2.34 -16.64
CA ARG A 175 7.46 2.60 -15.93
C ARG A 175 7.70 3.00 -14.47
N MET A 176 8.70 2.42 -13.79
CA MET A 176 9.09 2.84 -12.44
C MET A 176 9.64 4.28 -12.45
N LYS A 177 10.54 4.61 -13.38
CA LYS A 177 11.05 5.97 -13.57
C LYS A 177 9.93 6.98 -13.86
N ARG A 178 8.95 6.61 -14.69
CA ARG A 178 7.77 7.45 -14.97
C ARG A 178 6.98 7.73 -13.69
N ARG A 179 6.75 6.72 -12.84
CA ARG A 179 6.08 6.88 -11.54
C ARG A 179 6.87 7.80 -10.62
N ASP A 180 8.19 7.70 -10.61
CA ASP A 180 9.04 8.58 -9.82
C ASP A 180 8.95 10.04 -10.25
N ARG A 181 8.87 10.31 -11.55
CA ARG A 181 8.65 11.67 -12.09
C ARG A 181 7.31 12.23 -11.65
N VAL A 182 6.22 11.48 -11.81
CA VAL A 182 4.89 11.89 -11.35
C VAL A 182 4.95 12.20 -9.85
N ARG A 183 5.50 11.29 -9.06
CA ARG A 183 5.66 11.45 -7.61
C ARG A 183 6.53 12.66 -7.22
N GLY A 184 7.55 12.99 -8.01
CA GLY A 184 8.40 14.17 -7.83
C GLY A 184 7.69 15.49 -8.19
N SER A 185 6.85 15.47 -9.23
CA SER A 185 6.03 16.63 -9.62
C SER A 185 5.12 17.08 -8.48
N TRP A 186 4.46 16.15 -7.79
CA TRP A 186 3.62 16.44 -6.62
C TRP A 186 4.37 17.05 -5.43
N THR A 187 5.69 16.86 -5.35
CA THR A 187 6.53 17.44 -4.29
C THR A 187 7.02 18.85 -4.61
N GLN A 188 7.06 19.27 -5.88
CA GLN A 188 7.52 20.61 -6.29
C GLN A 188 6.41 21.68 -6.21
N ASP A 189 5.16 21.32 -6.53
CA ASP A 189 4.01 22.26 -6.44
C ASP A 189 3.74 22.82 -5.03
N ASN A 190 4.25 22.17 -3.99
CA ASN A 190 4.09 22.62 -2.60
C ASN A 190 5.26 23.48 -2.08
N GLY A 191 6.27 23.73 -2.91
CA GLY A 191 7.50 24.46 -2.53
C GLY A 191 7.57 25.91 -2.99
N GLU A 192 6.63 26.39 -3.80
CA GLU A 192 6.76 27.67 -4.53
C GLU A 192 5.57 28.63 -4.34
N ALA A 193 4.89 28.56 -3.20
CA ALA A 193 3.89 29.56 -2.81
C ALA A 193 4.35 30.36 -1.58
N SER A 194 5.49 31.06 -1.69
CA SER A 194 5.82 32.20 -0.82
C SER A 194 6.98 33.02 -1.37
N SER A 195 6.62 34.19 -1.91
CA SER A 195 7.31 35.49 -1.84
C SER A 195 7.32 36.17 -3.21
N ASN A 196 6.41 37.12 -3.38
CA ASN A 196 6.64 38.34 -4.13
C ASN A 196 5.54 39.32 -3.71
N ASN A 197 5.79 40.02 -2.60
CA ASN A 197 5.04 41.23 -2.25
C ASN A 197 6.08 42.35 -2.08
N THR A 198 6.42 43.01 -3.18
CA THR A 198 7.18 44.26 -3.15
C THR A 198 6.15 45.39 -3.13
N LYS A 199 5.98 46.04 -1.98
CA LYS A 199 5.24 47.31 -1.86
C LYS A 199 6.06 48.45 -2.49
N PRO A 200 5.41 49.50 -3.01
CA PRO A 200 6.09 50.63 -3.64
C PRO A 200 6.70 51.58 -2.59
N ASN A 201 7.85 52.17 -2.91
CA ASN A 201 8.46 53.24 -2.12
C ASN A 201 7.67 54.54 -2.28
N GLU A 202 7.32 55.16 -1.16
CA GLU A 202 7.03 56.59 -1.07
C GLU A 202 8.36 57.33 -0.87
N ASP A 203 8.64 58.29 -1.75
CA ASP A 203 9.26 59.58 -1.48
C ASP A 203 8.94 60.51 -2.67
#